data_AF-A0AAU1SGE2-F1
#
_entry.id   AF-A0AAU1SGE2-F1
#
_cell.length_a   1.000
_cell.length_b   1.000
_cell.length_c   1.000
_cell.angle_alpha   90.00
_cell.angle_beta   90.00
_cell.angle_gamma   90.00
#
_symmetry.space_group_name_H-M   'P 1'
#
loop_
_entity.id
_entity.type
_entity.pdbx_description
1 polymer ?
#
loop_
_entity_poly.entity_id
_entity_poly.type
_entity_poly.pdbx_seq_one_letter_code
_entity_poly.pdbx_strand_id
1 'polypeptide(L)'
;MSASVFFHVRMSRGGELSDLMAIIERFTPVAQALPPGAAMAQVGGSLRLFGVEPVDLALRLRLQAVAWYGIDTVVGIASSWAVAAMASARTGSHGVKYVSEADTGTFLGPLPVGDLYGIRRAQAETLRRVGVESVGQLAALPAATALRLLGRAGRGLQERARGVDHRVIAPGASPRSSSVRVDFAHDVLDGDQVRSSAARLAAGLGSRLRHQRQAARSITVMVRLADGQTVSRTRSLVEPSGHTDDLRAAMYAVLDGFGLQRARIRRLTLVAEQIVDAEQAYTQLAFDPSRTSWLQVEPVIDQLNARFGSGTVAPAAAFSAPPRSSSSSFTARPSEP
;
A
#
# COMPACT_ATOMS: atom_id res chain seq x y z
N MET A 1 14.99 -0.06 -32.93
CA MET A 1 14.68 0.56 -31.61
C MET A 1 14.38 -0.57 -30.65
N SER A 2 15.15 -0.74 -29.57
CA SER A 2 14.86 -1.81 -28.62
C SER A 2 13.52 -1.53 -27.95
N ALA A 3 12.59 -2.47 -28.03
CA ALA A 3 11.35 -2.41 -27.26
C ALA A 3 11.71 -2.21 -25.78
N SER A 4 11.05 -1.25 -25.12
CA SER A 4 11.23 -1.01 -23.70
C SER A 4 10.48 -2.09 -22.94
N VAL A 5 11.16 -2.84 -22.08
CA VAL A 5 10.54 -3.87 -21.22
C VAL A 5 10.54 -3.37 -19.79
N PHE A 6 9.34 -3.35 -19.19
CA PHE A 6 9.10 -2.90 -17.83
C PHE A 6 8.72 -4.08 -16.93
N PHE A 7 9.30 -4.11 -15.73
CA PHE A 7 8.92 -4.98 -14.64
C PHE A 7 8.24 -4.15 -13.56
N HIS A 8 6.98 -4.47 -13.28
CA HIS A 8 6.33 -4.04 -12.05
C HIS A 8 6.44 -5.17 -11.01
N VAL A 9 7.29 -4.97 -10.01
CA VAL A 9 7.55 -5.96 -8.96
C VAL A 9 6.80 -5.54 -7.71
N ARG A 10 5.88 -6.38 -7.24
CA ARG A 10 5.10 -6.14 -6.01
C ARG A 10 5.42 -7.21 -4.98
N MET A 11 5.68 -6.81 -3.75
CA MET A 11 5.81 -7.71 -2.61
C MET A 11 4.44 -8.33 -2.29
N SER A 12 4.38 -9.64 -2.18
CA SER A 12 3.18 -10.36 -1.75
C SER A 12 3.24 -10.78 -0.28
N ARG A 13 4.45 -11.08 0.22
CA ARG A 13 4.70 -11.45 1.62
C ARG A 13 6.12 -11.07 2.05
N GLY A 14 6.23 -10.57 3.28
CA GLY A 14 7.50 -10.25 3.94
C GLY A 14 8.19 -9.01 3.37
N GLY A 15 9.34 -8.67 3.97
CA GLY A 15 10.28 -7.64 3.49
C GLY A 15 9.92 -6.19 3.75
N GLU A 16 10.89 -5.32 3.49
CA GLU A 16 10.73 -3.88 3.36
C GLU A 16 10.99 -3.42 1.92
N LEU A 17 10.51 -2.22 1.58
CA LEU A 17 10.71 -1.66 0.23
C LEU A 17 12.19 -1.42 -0.09
N SER A 18 13.01 -1.11 0.92
CA SER A 18 14.46 -0.99 0.80
C SER A 18 15.12 -2.27 0.31
N ASP A 19 14.70 -3.42 0.86
CA ASP A 19 15.21 -4.73 0.47
C ASP A 19 14.81 -5.07 -0.96
N LEU A 20 13.56 -4.77 -1.33
CA LEU A 20 13.07 -4.93 -2.70
C LEU A 20 13.88 -4.09 -3.69
N MET A 21 14.17 -2.84 -3.34
CA MET A 21 14.98 -1.97 -4.18
C MET A 21 16.42 -2.49 -4.29
N ALA A 22 17.02 -2.91 -3.18
CA ALA A 22 18.37 -3.49 -3.17
C ALA A 22 18.50 -4.72 -4.08
N ILE A 23 17.49 -5.60 -4.14
CA ILE A 23 17.51 -6.72 -5.08
C ILE A 23 17.31 -6.27 -6.54
N ILE A 24 16.39 -5.35 -6.81
CA ILE A 24 16.12 -4.85 -8.17
C ILE A 24 17.34 -4.13 -8.76
N GLU A 25 18.04 -3.34 -7.96
CA GLU A 25 19.21 -2.57 -8.38
C GLU A 25 20.37 -3.45 -8.86
N ARG A 26 20.40 -4.73 -8.45
CA ARG A 26 21.37 -5.72 -8.95
C ARG A 26 21.08 -6.16 -10.39
N PHE A 27 19.85 -5.99 -10.86
CA PHE A 27 19.44 -6.33 -12.21
C PHE A 27 19.40 -5.11 -13.12
N THR A 28 18.99 -3.95 -12.62
CA THR A 28 18.94 -2.70 -13.40
C THR A 28 19.11 -1.47 -12.52
N PRO A 29 19.90 -0.47 -12.94
CA PRO A 29 19.97 0.83 -12.27
C PRO A 29 18.74 1.71 -12.57
N VAL A 30 17.91 1.33 -13.55
CA VAL A 30 16.74 2.10 -13.96
C VAL A 30 15.52 1.55 -13.22
N ALA A 31 15.42 1.90 -11.95
CA ALA A 31 14.34 1.48 -11.07
C ALA A 31 13.78 2.65 -10.24
N GLN A 32 12.49 2.57 -9.92
CA GLN A 32 11.77 3.54 -9.09
C GLN A 32 10.93 2.80 -8.07
N ALA A 33 11.10 3.17 -6.80
CA ALA A 33 10.29 2.70 -5.70
C ALA A 33 8.84 3.20 -5.83
N LEU A 34 7.88 2.31 -5.58
CA LEU A 34 6.45 2.59 -5.53
C LEU A 34 5.91 2.14 -4.17
N PRO A 35 5.99 3.01 -3.14
CA PRO A 35 5.47 2.70 -1.82
C PRO A 35 4.01 2.22 -1.87
N PRO A 36 3.63 1.28 -0.97
CA PRO A 36 4.43 0.80 0.17
C PRO A 36 5.26 -0.45 -0.09
N GLY A 37 5.11 -1.10 -1.25
CA GLY A 37 5.68 -2.45 -1.43
C GLY A 37 5.75 -2.88 -2.89
N ALA A 38 5.89 -1.94 -3.80
CA ALA A 38 6.13 -2.22 -5.20
C ALA A 38 7.29 -1.38 -5.72
N ALA A 39 7.80 -1.74 -6.88
CA ALA A 39 8.77 -0.97 -7.61
C ALA A 39 8.55 -1.18 -9.10
N MET A 40 8.90 -0.17 -9.89
CA MET A 40 8.95 -0.26 -11.33
C MET A 40 10.41 -0.26 -11.79
N ALA A 41 10.74 -1.14 -12.72
CA ALA A 41 12.09 -1.27 -13.26
C ALA A 41 12.06 -1.41 -14.78
N GLN A 42 13.00 -0.78 -15.48
CA GLN A 42 13.18 -0.96 -16.92
C GLN A 42 14.38 -1.87 -17.13
N VAL A 43 14.14 -3.00 -17.79
CA VAL A 43 15.13 -4.09 -17.87
C VAL A 43 15.61 -4.37 -19.31
N GLY A 44 15.21 -3.55 -20.29
CA GLY A 44 15.57 -3.76 -21.69
C GLY A 44 17.08 -3.82 -21.96
N GLY A 45 17.89 -3.11 -21.18
CA GLY A 45 19.36 -3.24 -21.21
C GLY A 45 19.86 -4.51 -20.53
N SER A 46 19.29 -4.86 -19.38
CA SER A 46 19.61 -6.05 -18.60
C SER A 46 19.36 -7.34 -19.36
N LEU A 47 18.26 -7.42 -20.12
CA LEU A 47 17.96 -8.60 -20.94
C LEU A 47 19.07 -8.89 -21.95
N ARG A 48 19.64 -7.84 -22.56
CA ARG A 48 20.78 -7.98 -23.49
C ARG A 48 22.07 -8.34 -22.77
N LEU A 49 22.32 -7.73 -21.61
CA LEU A 49 23.51 -8.03 -20.80
C LEU A 49 23.53 -9.49 -20.33
N PHE A 50 22.40 -10.00 -19.86
CA PHE A 50 22.29 -11.35 -19.33
C PHE A 50 21.98 -12.41 -20.39
N GLY A 51 21.56 -12.01 -21.60
CA GLY A 51 21.22 -12.92 -22.69
C GLY A 51 20.03 -13.84 -22.36
N VAL A 52 18.98 -13.30 -21.72
CA VAL A 52 17.82 -14.07 -21.26
C VAL A 52 16.51 -13.42 -21.65
N GLU A 53 15.46 -14.24 -21.70
CA GLU A 53 14.10 -13.77 -21.92
C GLU A 53 13.55 -13.03 -20.69
N PRO A 54 12.57 -12.13 -20.88
CA PRO A 54 11.97 -11.36 -19.78
C PRO A 54 11.45 -12.23 -18.63
N VAL A 55 10.81 -13.35 -18.95
CA VAL A 55 10.26 -14.25 -17.93
C VAL A 55 11.36 -14.89 -17.09
N ASP A 56 12.47 -15.31 -17.72
CA ASP A 56 13.60 -15.91 -17.01
C ASP A 56 14.28 -14.92 -16.07
N LEU A 57 14.48 -13.67 -16.52
CA LEU A 57 15.03 -12.61 -15.68
C LEU A 57 14.13 -12.33 -14.47
N ALA A 58 12.81 -12.28 -14.68
CA ALA A 58 11.85 -12.11 -13.59
C ALA A 58 11.88 -13.28 -12.60
N LEU A 59 11.95 -14.52 -13.08
CA LEU A 59 12.06 -15.70 -12.20
C LEU A 59 13.35 -15.69 -11.39
N ARG A 60 14.49 -15.30 -11.99
CA ARG A 60 15.77 -15.12 -11.27
C ARG A 60 15.65 -14.06 -10.17
N LEU A 61 15.04 -12.92 -10.48
CA LEU A 61 14.79 -11.86 -9.50
C LEU A 61 13.95 -12.38 -8.33
N ARG A 62 12.85 -13.09 -8.61
CA ARG A 62 11.98 -13.66 -7.58
C ARG A 62 12.73 -14.65 -6.68
N LEU A 63 13.49 -15.56 -7.28
CA LEU A 63 14.28 -16.55 -6.54
C LEU A 63 15.30 -15.89 -5.61
N GLN A 64 16.02 -14.87 -6.09
CA GLN A 64 16.99 -14.15 -5.27
C GLN A 64 16.34 -13.30 -4.17
N ALA A 65 15.18 -12.67 -4.46
CA ALA A 65 14.42 -11.92 -3.45
C ALA A 65 13.98 -12.81 -2.28
N VAL A 66 13.52 -14.04 -2.58
CA VAL A 66 13.19 -15.03 -1.55
C VAL A 66 14.44 -15.52 -0.82
N ALA A 67 15.50 -15.87 -1.55
CA ALA A 67 16.70 -16.48 -0.97
C ALA A 67 17.48 -15.53 -0.05
N TRP A 68 17.58 -14.25 -0.39
CA TRP A 68 18.42 -13.30 0.35
C TRP A 68 17.66 -12.44 1.34
N TYR A 69 16.40 -12.11 1.04
CA TYR A 69 15.60 -11.19 1.85
C TYR A 69 14.32 -11.82 2.40
N GLY A 70 14.01 -13.08 2.05
CA GLY A 70 12.77 -13.73 2.48
C GLY A 70 11.50 -13.09 1.91
N ILE A 71 11.61 -12.37 0.78
CA ILE A 71 10.53 -11.60 0.17
C ILE A 71 9.93 -12.38 -0.98
N ASP A 72 8.65 -12.70 -0.88
CA ASP A 72 7.92 -13.21 -2.03
C ASP A 72 7.36 -12.06 -2.85
N THR A 73 7.48 -12.20 -4.16
CA THR A 73 7.18 -11.14 -5.13
C THR A 73 6.30 -11.64 -6.25
N VAL A 74 5.48 -10.74 -6.77
CA VAL A 74 4.70 -10.90 -8.00
C VAL A 74 5.25 -9.95 -9.03
N VAL A 75 5.55 -10.45 -10.23
CA VAL A 75 6.13 -9.64 -11.31
C VAL A 75 5.14 -9.55 -12.47
N GLY A 76 4.79 -8.33 -12.85
CA GLY A 76 4.12 -8.04 -14.12
C GLY A 76 5.13 -7.53 -15.13
N ILE A 77 5.13 -8.10 -16.34
CA ILE A 77 6.05 -7.77 -17.42
C ILE A 77 5.24 -7.25 -18.60
N ALA A 78 5.61 -6.09 -19.14
CA ALA A 78 5.00 -5.55 -20.36
C ALA A 78 5.90 -4.54 -21.07
N SER A 79 5.46 -4.11 -22.26
CA SER A 79 6.13 -3.05 -23.04
C SER A 79 5.86 -1.64 -22.54
N SER A 80 4.88 -1.47 -21.63
CA SER A 80 4.57 -0.17 -21.03
C SER A 80 4.34 -0.26 -19.53
N TRP A 81 4.57 0.87 -18.85
CA TRP A 81 4.43 1.01 -17.40
C TRP A 81 3.05 0.55 -16.90
N ALA A 82 1.98 1.12 -17.46
CA ALA A 82 0.62 0.86 -17.03
C ALA A 82 0.25 -0.63 -17.18
N VAL A 83 0.64 -1.25 -18.30
CA VAL A 83 0.33 -2.65 -18.58
C VAL A 83 1.10 -3.57 -17.64
N ALA A 84 2.37 -3.28 -17.34
CA ALA A 84 3.16 -4.06 -16.38
C ALA A 84 2.53 -4.02 -14.98
N ALA A 85 2.08 -2.84 -14.53
CA ALA A 85 1.39 -2.69 -13.26
C ALA A 85 0.09 -3.50 -13.21
N MET A 86 -0.74 -3.39 -14.26
CA MET A 86 -2.01 -4.13 -14.37
C MET A 86 -1.80 -5.65 -14.47
N ALA A 87 -0.74 -6.10 -15.17
CA ALA A 87 -0.36 -7.51 -15.25
C ALA A 87 -0.08 -8.07 -13.84
N SER A 88 0.77 -7.39 -13.06
CA SER A 88 1.12 -7.83 -11.70
C SER A 88 -0.07 -7.83 -10.72
N ALA A 89 -1.04 -6.93 -10.92
CA ALA A 89 -2.25 -6.87 -10.12
C ALA A 89 -3.15 -8.09 -10.37
N ARG A 90 -3.07 -8.67 -11.58
CA ARG A 90 -3.91 -9.78 -12.04
C ARG A 90 -3.24 -11.16 -11.94
N THR A 91 -1.96 -11.24 -11.62
CA THR A 91 -1.25 -12.52 -11.37
C THR A 91 -1.68 -13.20 -10.05
N GLY A 92 -2.39 -12.50 -9.16
CA GLY A 92 -2.81 -13.03 -7.85
C GLY A 92 -1.78 -12.75 -6.74
N SER A 93 -1.51 -13.75 -5.89
CA SER A 93 -0.59 -13.62 -4.75
C SER A 93 0.85 -13.99 -5.06
N HIS A 94 1.12 -14.83 -6.07
CA HIS A 94 2.46 -15.28 -6.43
C HIS A 94 2.56 -15.47 -7.95
N GLY A 95 3.73 -15.26 -8.54
CA GLY A 95 4.00 -15.61 -9.93
C GLY A 95 4.48 -14.46 -10.81
N VAL A 96 4.60 -14.78 -12.10
CA VAL A 96 5.00 -13.85 -13.16
C VAL A 96 3.89 -13.82 -14.19
N LYS A 97 3.47 -12.62 -14.61
CA LYS A 97 2.56 -12.44 -15.75
C LYS A 97 3.24 -11.58 -16.81
N TYR A 98 3.47 -12.17 -17.96
CA TYR A 98 3.97 -11.48 -19.14
C TYR A 98 2.81 -11.12 -20.07
N VAL A 99 2.76 -9.87 -20.50
CA VAL A 99 1.87 -9.37 -21.54
C VAL A 99 2.76 -8.80 -22.64
N SER A 100 2.80 -9.49 -23.79
CA SER A 100 3.57 -9.03 -24.94
C SER A 100 2.93 -7.76 -25.54
N GLU A 101 3.69 -7.04 -26.36
CA GLU A 101 3.14 -5.88 -27.08
C GLU A 101 1.96 -6.28 -27.98
N ALA A 102 2.05 -7.44 -28.65
CA ALA A 102 1.00 -7.99 -29.50
C ALA A 102 -0.27 -8.36 -28.68
N ASP A 103 -0.08 -8.88 -27.46
CA ASP A 103 -1.19 -9.31 -26.60
C ASP A 103 -1.82 -8.16 -25.79
N THR A 104 -1.25 -6.95 -25.86
CA THR A 104 -1.67 -5.83 -25.00
C THR A 104 -3.13 -5.44 -25.23
N GLY A 105 -3.58 -5.39 -26.49
CA GLY A 105 -4.98 -5.11 -26.82
C GLY A 105 -5.94 -6.16 -26.27
N THR A 106 -5.60 -7.44 -26.44
CA THR A 106 -6.40 -8.59 -25.94
C THR A 106 -6.43 -8.64 -24.42
N PHE A 107 -5.34 -8.29 -23.75
CA PHE A 107 -5.25 -8.25 -22.29
C PHE A 107 -6.06 -7.09 -21.70
N LEU A 108 -5.96 -5.88 -22.27
CA LEU A 108 -6.61 -4.68 -21.75
C LEU A 108 -8.10 -4.63 -22.14
N GLY A 109 -8.45 -4.94 -23.38
CA GLY A 109 -9.78 -4.77 -23.97
C GLY A 109 -10.96 -5.19 -23.09
N PRO A 110 -10.98 -6.43 -22.54
CA PRO A 110 -12.12 -6.93 -21.76
C PRO A 110 -12.17 -6.39 -20.32
N LEU A 111 -11.16 -5.63 -19.87
CA LEU A 111 -11.10 -5.18 -18.49
C LEU A 111 -12.14 -4.07 -18.23
N PRO A 112 -12.76 -4.03 -17.03
CA PRO A 112 -13.61 -2.91 -16.64
C PRO A 112 -12.83 -1.60 -16.72
N VAL A 113 -13.48 -0.53 -17.20
CA VAL A 113 -12.83 0.77 -17.39
C VAL A 113 -12.26 1.34 -16.08
N GLY A 114 -12.89 0.99 -14.94
CA GLY A 114 -12.44 1.40 -13.60
C GLY A 114 -11.15 0.72 -13.13
N ASP A 115 -10.72 -0.36 -13.79
CA ASP A 115 -9.47 -1.06 -13.47
C ASP A 115 -8.27 -0.46 -14.21
N LEU A 116 -8.50 0.44 -15.17
CA LEU A 116 -7.41 1.06 -15.93
C LEU A 116 -6.46 1.81 -15.01
N TYR A 117 -5.17 1.54 -15.14
CA TYR A 117 -4.17 2.19 -14.32
C TYR A 117 -4.22 3.72 -14.41
N GLY A 118 -4.43 4.36 -13.25
CA GLY A 118 -4.46 5.81 -13.10
C GLY A 118 -5.82 6.46 -13.43
N ILE A 119 -6.87 5.67 -13.70
CA ILE A 119 -8.23 6.20 -13.73
C ILE A 119 -8.72 6.48 -12.32
N ARG A 120 -9.37 7.63 -12.12
CA ARG A 120 -10.01 7.97 -10.84
C ARG A 120 -11.44 7.45 -10.81
N ARG A 121 -11.96 7.19 -9.61
CA ARG A 121 -13.35 6.74 -9.42
C ARG A 121 -14.37 7.63 -10.14
N ALA A 122 -14.28 8.95 -9.98
CA ALA A 122 -15.18 9.89 -10.66
C ALA A 122 -15.08 9.82 -12.19
N GLN A 123 -13.88 9.60 -12.74
CA GLN A 123 -13.67 9.45 -14.18
C GLN A 123 -14.31 8.15 -14.70
N ALA A 124 -14.12 7.05 -13.97
CA ALA A 124 -14.76 5.77 -14.29
C ALA A 124 -16.29 5.86 -14.21
N GLU A 125 -16.84 6.57 -13.22
CA GLU A 125 -18.29 6.82 -13.10
C GLU A 125 -18.82 7.66 -14.27
N THR A 126 -18.11 8.72 -14.68
CA THR A 126 -18.47 9.52 -15.87
C THR A 126 -18.50 8.67 -17.13
N LEU A 127 -17.52 7.79 -17.34
CA LEU A 127 -17.47 6.90 -18.50
C LEU A 127 -18.63 5.90 -18.50
N ARG A 128 -18.92 5.27 -17.34
CA ARG A 128 -20.04 4.33 -17.22
C ARG A 128 -21.39 5.00 -17.51
N ARG A 129 -21.59 6.26 -17.09
CA ARG A 129 -22.83 7.01 -17.38
C ARG A 129 -23.08 7.22 -18.87
N VAL A 130 -22.04 7.18 -19.69
CA VAL A 130 -22.15 7.31 -21.15
C VAL A 130 -21.99 5.97 -21.89
N GLY A 131 -22.10 4.85 -21.17
CA GLY A 131 -22.07 3.50 -21.74
C GLY A 131 -20.66 2.94 -22.01
N VAL A 132 -19.62 3.59 -21.50
CA VAL A 132 -18.23 3.10 -21.61
C VAL A 132 -17.90 2.30 -20.36
N GLU A 133 -18.00 0.98 -20.47
CA GLU A 133 -17.83 0.01 -19.39
C GLU A 133 -16.47 -0.68 -19.40
N SER A 134 -15.83 -0.81 -20.58
CA SER A 134 -14.55 -1.50 -20.73
C SER A 134 -13.40 -0.59 -21.16
N VAL A 135 -12.17 -1.04 -20.89
CA VAL A 135 -10.94 -0.37 -21.35
C VAL A 135 -10.88 -0.36 -22.88
N GLY A 136 -11.32 -1.43 -23.55
CA GLY A 136 -11.39 -1.48 -25.00
C GLY A 136 -12.31 -0.41 -25.60
N GLN A 137 -13.46 -0.15 -24.96
CA GLN A 137 -14.37 0.92 -25.39
C GLN A 137 -13.74 2.31 -25.21
N LEU A 138 -13.04 2.56 -24.09
CA LEU A 138 -12.30 3.81 -23.88
C LEU A 138 -11.19 4.00 -24.94
N ALA A 139 -10.47 2.91 -25.29
CA ALA A 139 -9.46 2.91 -26.33
C ALA A 139 -10.05 3.24 -27.72
N ALA A 140 -11.30 2.86 -27.99
CA ALA A 140 -11.99 3.11 -29.25
C ALA A 140 -12.63 4.51 -29.36
N LEU A 141 -12.74 5.27 -28.26
CA LEU A 141 -13.36 6.60 -28.31
C LEU A 141 -12.61 7.55 -29.27
N PRO A 142 -13.31 8.46 -29.96
CA PRO A 142 -12.67 9.60 -30.61
C PRO A 142 -11.94 10.47 -29.57
N ALA A 143 -10.76 10.98 -29.92
CA ALA A 143 -9.94 11.79 -29.01
C ALA A 143 -10.69 13.03 -28.47
N ALA A 144 -11.49 13.68 -29.32
CA ALA A 144 -12.33 14.81 -28.93
C ALA A 144 -13.38 14.42 -27.87
N THR A 145 -13.96 13.23 -27.98
CA THR A 145 -14.93 12.70 -27.01
C THR A 145 -14.24 12.40 -25.68
N ALA A 146 -13.08 11.77 -25.69
CA ALA A 146 -12.30 11.49 -24.48
C ALA A 146 -11.92 12.80 -23.76
N LEU A 147 -11.49 13.83 -24.50
CA LEU A 147 -11.19 15.16 -23.96
C LEU A 147 -12.43 15.82 -23.33
N ARG A 148 -13.59 15.76 -24.00
CA ARG A 148 -14.84 16.34 -23.49
C ARG A 148 -15.32 15.67 -22.21
N LEU A 149 -15.20 14.35 -22.11
CA LEU A 149 -15.68 13.57 -20.96
C LEU A 149 -14.73 13.63 -19.75
N LEU A 150 -13.42 13.61 -20.00
CA LEU A 150 -12.40 13.41 -18.96
C LEU A 150 -11.50 14.64 -18.75
N GLY A 151 -11.73 15.71 -19.51
CA GLY A 151 -10.89 16.89 -19.53
C GLY A 151 -9.47 16.58 -20.02
N ARG A 152 -8.49 17.35 -19.55
CA ARG A 152 -7.07 17.22 -19.95
C ARG A 152 -6.49 15.82 -19.75
N ALA A 153 -7.02 15.04 -18.80
CA ALA A 153 -6.57 13.68 -18.54
C ALA A 153 -7.04 12.65 -19.58
N GLY A 154 -8.05 12.99 -20.39
CA GLY A 154 -8.70 12.04 -21.31
C GLY A 154 -7.77 11.44 -22.35
N ARG A 155 -6.89 12.27 -22.92
CA ARG A 155 -5.88 11.80 -23.89
C ARG A 155 -4.96 10.75 -23.28
N GLY A 156 -4.36 11.05 -22.13
CA GLY A 156 -3.43 10.12 -21.47
C GLY A 156 -4.10 8.82 -21.01
N LEU A 157 -5.36 8.89 -20.55
CA LEU A 157 -6.12 7.68 -20.20
C LEU A 157 -6.45 6.83 -21.44
N GLN A 158 -6.78 7.47 -22.56
CA GLN A 158 -7.01 6.76 -23.81
C GLN A 158 -5.73 6.12 -24.37
N GLU A 159 -4.59 6.83 -24.32
CA GLU A 159 -3.29 6.27 -24.70
C GLU A 159 -2.97 5.03 -23.85
N ARG A 160 -3.17 5.10 -22.53
CA ARG A 160 -2.99 3.94 -21.63
C ARG A 160 -3.95 2.79 -21.93
N ALA A 161 -5.19 3.09 -22.30
CA ALA A 161 -6.17 2.08 -22.71
C ALA A 161 -5.74 1.33 -23.99
N ARG A 162 -4.90 1.96 -24.82
CA ARG A 162 -4.24 1.35 -25.98
C ARG A 162 -2.87 0.74 -25.65
N GLY A 163 -2.50 0.69 -24.37
CA GLY A 163 -1.20 0.18 -23.92
C GLY A 163 -0.03 1.16 -24.06
N VAL A 164 -0.26 2.40 -24.48
CA VAL A 164 0.78 3.42 -24.65
C VAL A 164 0.97 4.19 -23.35
N ASP A 165 2.21 4.26 -22.87
CA ASP A 165 2.56 5.05 -21.69
C ASP A 165 3.91 5.74 -21.89
N HIS A 166 3.90 7.08 -21.87
CA HIS A 166 5.09 7.90 -22.09
C HIS A 166 5.86 8.21 -20.80
N ARG A 167 5.42 7.68 -19.66
CA ARG A 167 6.12 7.91 -18.39
C ARG A 167 7.50 7.27 -18.43
N VAL A 168 8.49 8.07 -18.01
CA VAL A 168 9.84 7.61 -17.74
C VAL A 168 9.94 7.15 -16.29
N ILE A 169 10.75 6.11 -16.05
CA ILE A 169 11.22 5.82 -14.70
C ILE A 169 12.09 7.00 -14.27
N ALA A 170 11.81 7.54 -13.09
CA ALA A 170 12.66 8.52 -12.43
C ALA A 170 13.54 7.77 -11.42
N PRO A 171 14.80 7.43 -11.78
CA PRO A 171 15.70 6.78 -10.85
C PRO A 171 16.02 7.77 -9.72
N GLY A 172 15.91 7.33 -8.49
CA GLY A 172 16.18 8.14 -7.32
C GLY A 172 16.24 7.26 -6.08
N ALA A 173 16.93 7.74 -5.04
CA ALA A 173 16.94 7.07 -3.76
C ALA A 173 15.49 6.85 -3.32
N SER A 174 15.13 5.60 -3.02
CA SER A 174 13.80 5.28 -2.52
C SER A 174 13.47 6.23 -1.37
N PRO A 175 12.32 6.91 -1.39
CA PRO A 175 11.83 7.55 -0.17
C PRO A 175 11.87 6.47 0.92
N ARG A 176 12.54 6.76 2.04
CA ARG A 176 12.50 5.86 3.18
C ARG A 176 11.03 5.71 3.55
N SER A 177 10.55 4.47 3.55
CA SER A 177 9.18 4.14 3.91
C SER A 177 9.20 2.91 4.80
N SER A 178 8.37 2.89 5.83
CA SER A 178 8.24 1.76 6.73
C SER A 178 6.78 1.42 6.88
N SER A 179 6.42 0.13 6.85
CA SER A 179 5.03 -0.28 6.94
C SER A 179 4.81 -1.39 7.96
N VAL A 180 3.63 -1.36 8.57
CA VAL A 180 3.13 -2.40 9.46
C VAL A 180 1.74 -2.78 9.01
N ARG A 181 1.41 -4.06 9.13
CA ARG A 181 0.11 -4.57 8.69
C ARG A 181 -0.41 -5.65 9.62
N VAL A 182 -1.72 -5.79 9.64
CA VAL A 182 -2.43 -6.90 10.27
C VAL A 182 -3.35 -7.55 9.25
N ASP A 183 -3.26 -8.87 9.12
CA ASP A 183 -4.31 -9.67 8.51
C ASP A 183 -5.24 -10.16 9.61
N PHE A 184 -6.54 -9.98 9.41
CA PHE A 184 -7.52 -10.51 10.35
C PHE A 184 -7.76 -12.00 10.05
N ALA A 185 -7.93 -12.81 11.10
CA ALA A 185 -8.23 -14.24 10.96
C ALA A 185 -9.61 -14.47 10.31
N HIS A 186 -10.56 -13.58 10.60
CA HIS A 186 -11.89 -13.54 9.99
C HIS A 186 -12.18 -12.10 9.58
N ASP A 187 -13.01 -11.90 8.56
CA ASP A 187 -13.35 -10.56 8.11
C ASP A 187 -14.06 -9.77 9.22
N VAL A 188 -13.54 -8.59 9.55
CA VAL A 188 -14.01 -7.78 10.68
C VAL A 188 -15.00 -6.73 10.21
N LEU A 189 -16.13 -6.63 10.90
CA LEU A 189 -17.13 -5.56 10.75
C LEU A 189 -17.12 -4.59 11.93
N ASP A 190 -16.60 -5.03 13.08
CA ASP A 190 -16.63 -4.28 14.33
C ASP A 190 -15.65 -3.09 14.29
N GLY A 191 -16.21 -1.88 14.41
CA GLY A 191 -15.44 -0.64 14.41
C GLY A 191 -14.48 -0.54 15.59
N ASP A 192 -14.83 -1.09 16.75
CA ASP A 192 -13.98 -1.05 17.93
C ASP A 192 -12.76 -1.95 17.77
N GLN A 193 -12.96 -3.17 17.25
CA GLN A 193 -11.87 -4.06 16.88
C GLN A 193 -10.93 -3.43 15.82
N VAL A 194 -11.48 -2.73 14.82
CA VAL A 194 -10.67 -2.03 13.80
C VAL A 194 -9.88 -0.88 14.42
N ARG A 195 -10.49 -0.05 15.27
CA ARG A 195 -9.81 1.05 15.97
C ARG A 195 -8.72 0.54 16.91
N SER A 196 -8.96 -0.58 17.58
CA SER A 196 -7.97 -1.24 18.44
C SER A 196 -6.77 -1.76 17.66
N SER A 197 -7.02 -2.43 16.54
CA SER A 197 -5.97 -2.85 15.61
C SER A 197 -5.20 -1.67 15.02
N ALA A 198 -5.88 -0.58 14.68
CA ALA A 198 -5.26 0.64 14.20
C ALA A 198 -4.33 1.28 15.25
N ALA A 199 -4.75 1.32 16.53
CA ALA A 199 -3.89 1.77 17.62
C ALA A 199 -2.64 0.90 17.79
N ARG A 200 -2.78 -0.44 17.70
CA ARG A 200 -1.63 -1.37 17.71
C ARG A 200 -0.67 -1.12 16.55
N LEU A 201 -1.18 -0.90 15.34
CA LEU A 201 -0.36 -0.58 14.17
C LEU A 201 0.37 0.75 14.34
N ALA A 202 -0.30 1.79 14.82
CA ALA A 202 0.34 3.08 15.09
C ALA A 202 1.45 2.97 16.15
N ALA A 203 1.22 2.20 17.22
CA ALA A 203 2.24 1.94 18.24
C ALA A 203 3.45 1.18 17.66
N GLY A 204 3.21 0.11 16.90
CA GLY A 204 4.27 -0.68 16.28
C GLY A 204 5.08 0.12 15.25
N LEU A 205 4.42 0.96 14.44
CA LEU A 205 5.11 1.82 13.48
C LEU A 205 5.91 2.91 14.18
N GLY A 206 5.33 3.57 15.20
CA GLY A 206 6.02 4.59 15.99
C GLY A 206 7.27 4.05 16.68
N SER A 207 7.14 2.87 17.31
CA SER A 207 8.27 2.17 17.94
C SER A 207 9.40 1.89 16.94
N ARG A 208 9.06 1.40 15.74
CA ARG A 208 10.05 1.14 14.68
C ARG A 208 10.73 2.42 14.20
N LEU A 209 9.97 3.49 13.95
CA LEU A 209 10.52 4.78 13.55
C LEU A 209 11.46 5.34 14.63
N ARG A 210 11.07 5.30 15.91
CA ARG A 210 11.93 5.75 17.02
C ARG A 210 13.21 4.93 17.15
N HIS A 211 13.12 3.61 17.04
CA HIS A 211 14.31 2.74 17.06
C HIS A 211 15.29 3.08 15.92
N GLN A 212 14.77 3.46 14.75
CA GLN A 212 15.56 3.87 13.59
C GLN A 212 15.94 5.37 13.60
N ARG A 213 15.60 6.12 14.66
CA ARG A 213 15.78 7.59 14.76
C ARG A 213 15.17 8.34 13.57
N GLN A 214 13.97 7.94 13.18
CA GLN A 214 13.26 8.41 12.00
C GLN A 214 11.92 9.05 12.36
N ALA A 215 11.43 9.92 11.48
CA ALA A 215 10.12 10.56 11.57
C ALA A 215 9.42 10.56 10.19
N ALA A 216 8.11 10.34 10.16
CA ALA A 216 7.34 10.30 8.92
C ALA A 216 6.68 11.65 8.63
N ARG A 217 6.72 12.15 7.39
CA ARG A 217 5.96 13.38 7.01
C ARG A 217 4.52 13.09 6.61
N SER A 218 4.25 11.88 6.17
CA SER A 218 2.91 11.44 5.78
C SER A 218 2.70 9.99 6.13
N ILE A 219 1.45 9.62 6.35
CA ILE A 219 1.03 8.24 6.49
C ILE A 219 0.10 7.84 5.36
N THR A 220 0.22 6.61 4.89
CA THR A 220 -0.77 5.98 4.00
C THR A 220 -1.45 4.85 4.76
N VAL A 221 -2.78 4.91 4.81
CA VAL A 221 -3.61 3.83 5.35
C VAL A 221 -4.21 3.07 4.19
N MET A 222 -4.05 1.74 4.20
CA MET A 222 -4.66 0.84 3.23
C MET A 222 -5.57 -0.16 3.92
N VAL A 223 -6.76 -0.33 3.38
CA VAL A 223 -7.77 -1.26 3.86
C VAL A 223 -8.12 -2.22 2.73
N ARG A 224 -7.90 -3.51 2.95
CA ARG A 224 -8.38 -4.56 2.04
C ARG A 224 -9.70 -5.11 2.57
N LEU A 225 -10.71 -5.05 1.73
CA LEU A 225 -12.05 -5.55 2.00
C LEU A 225 -12.15 -7.07 1.72
N ALA A 226 -13.20 -7.69 2.24
CA ALA A 226 -13.50 -9.12 2.06
C ALA A 226 -13.65 -9.53 0.59
N ASP A 227 -14.19 -8.62 -0.24
CA ASP A 227 -14.34 -8.79 -1.69
C ASP A 227 -13.00 -8.68 -2.46
N GLY A 228 -11.89 -8.44 -1.76
CA GLY A 228 -10.56 -8.31 -2.33
C GLY A 228 -10.21 -6.90 -2.78
N GLN A 229 -11.16 -5.96 -2.83
CA GLN A 229 -10.88 -4.57 -3.14
C GLN A 229 -9.97 -3.95 -2.08
N THR A 230 -9.07 -3.07 -2.52
CA THR A 230 -8.19 -2.33 -1.61
C THR A 230 -8.43 -0.85 -1.80
N VAL A 231 -8.81 -0.17 -0.72
CA VAL A 231 -8.89 1.29 -0.67
C VAL A 231 -7.70 1.84 0.10
N SER A 232 -7.12 2.93 -0.37
CA SER A 232 -5.99 3.58 0.28
C SER A 232 -6.14 5.09 0.26
N ARG A 233 -5.58 5.74 1.28
CA ARG A 233 -5.54 7.20 1.38
C ARG A 233 -4.31 7.63 2.14
N THR A 234 -3.63 8.63 1.58
CA THR A 234 -2.46 9.27 2.19
C THR A 234 -2.90 10.54 2.90
N ARG A 235 -2.32 10.78 4.08
CA ARG A 235 -2.50 12.00 4.88
C ARG A 235 -1.14 12.51 5.32
N SER A 236 -0.84 13.76 4.99
CA SER A 236 0.31 14.47 5.55
C SER A 236 0.08 14.76 7.03
N LEU A 237 1.13 14.58 7.83
CA LEU A 237 1.16 15.03 9.21
C LEU A 237 1.42 16.54 9.25
N VAL A 238 1.00 17.19 10.32
CA VAL A 238 1.26 18.62 10.54
C VAL A 238 2.77 18.87 10.63
N GLU A 239 3.47 17.97 11.32
CA GLU A 239 4.92 17.95 11.48
C GLU A 239 5.43 16.52 11.25
N PRO A 240 6.67 16.35 10.78
CA PRO A 240 7.26 15.01 10.69
C PRO A 240 7.31 14.39 12.09
N SER A 241 6.72 13.20 12.27
CA SER A 241 6.57 12.59 13.59
C SER A 241 6.79 11.08 13.59
N GLY A 242 7.41 10.59 14.66
CA GLY A 242 7.47 9.17 15.02
C GLY A 242 6.57 8.81 16.21
N HIS A 243 5.78 9.77 16.72
CA HIS A 243 4.97 9.60 17.93
C HIS A 243 3.75 8.76 17.68
N THR A 244 3.47 7.86 18.62
CA THR A 244 2.39 6.90 18.49
C THR A 244 1.04 7.61 18.41
N ASP A 245 0.85 8.68 19.17
CA ASP A 245 -0.40 9.44 19.16
C ASP A 245 -0.62 10.26 17.89
N ASP A 246 0.42 10.88 17.33
CA ASP A 246 0.34 11.61 16.06
C ASP A 246 -0.07 10.66 14.92
N LEU A 247 0.60 9.50 14.85
CA LEU A 247 0.30 8.45 13.86
C LEU A 247 -1.10 7.87 14.06
N ARG A 248 -1.50 7.62 15.30
CA ARG A 248 -2.83 7.08 15.66
C ARG A 248 -3.95 8.06 15.30
N ALA A 249 -3.80 9.33 15.67
CA ALA A 249 -4.77 10.37 15.37
C ALA A 249 -4.93 10.54 13.85
N ALA A 250 -3.83 10.61 13.11
CA ALA A 250 -3.87 10.68 11.65
C ALA A 250 -4.51 9.43 11.02
N MET A 251 -4.20 8.24 11.54
CA MET A 251 -4.78 6.98 11.05
C MET A 251 -6.29 6.93 11.28
N TYR A 252 -6.77 7.33 12.47
CA TYR A 252 -8.20 7.42 12.77
C TYR A 252 -8.92 8.39 11.84
N ALA A 253 -8.37 9.58 11.61
CA ALA A 253 -8.95 10.55 10.69
C ALA A 253 -9.07 10.00 9.26
N VAL A 254 -8.11 9.19 8.81
CA VAL A 254 -8.19 8.54 7.50
C VAL A 254 -9.26 7.44 7.48
N LEU A 255 -9.33 6.62 8.52
CA LEU A 255 -10.34 5.56 8.65
C LEU A 255 -11.76 6.11 8.68
N ASP A 256 -11.99 7.18 9.45
CA ASP A 256 -13.27 7.88 9.51
C ASP A 256 -13.66 8.43 8.13
N GLY A 257 -12.68 8.95 7.40
CA GLY A 257 -12.86 9.48 6.05
C GLY A 257 -13.11 8.43 4.95
N PHE A 258 -12.90 7.13 5.21
CA PHE A 258 -13.28 6.08 4.25
C PHE A 258 -14.77 5.77 4.27
N GLY A 259 -15.49 6.11 5.34
CA GLY A 259 -16.93 5.85 5.45
C GLY A 259 -17.27 4.35 5.31
N LEU A 260 -16.50 3.48 5.98
CA LEU A 260 -16.58 2.00 5.87
C LEU A 260 -17.83 1.40 6.53
N GLN A 261 -18.97 2.09 6.50
CA GLN A 261 -20.21 1.61 7.12
C GLN A 261 -20.59 0.25 6.51
N ARG A 262 -20.59 -0.79 7.35
CA ARG A 262 -20.86 -2.19 6.99
C ARG A 262 -19.84 -2.87 6.07
N ALA A 263 -18.68 -2.27 5.83
CA ALA A 263 -17.64 -2.91 5.03
C ALA A 263 -16.88 -3.95 5.87
N ARG A 264 -16.77 -5.18 5.35
CA ARG A 264 -16.00 -6.25 5.99
C ARG A 264 -14.52 -6.10 5.65
N ILE A 265 -13.67 -5.90 6.66
CA ILE A 265 -12.24 -5.65 6.52
C ILE A 265 -11.46 -6.94 6.74
N ARG A 266 -10.60 -7.29 5.77
CA ARG A 266 -9.73 -8.47 5.83
C ARG A 266 -8.29 -8.13 6.22
N ARG A 267 -7.83 -6.93 5.90
CA ARG A 267 -6.49 -6.45 6.23
C ARG A 267 -6.45 -4.94 6.41
N LEU A 268 -5.64 -4.51 7.36
CA LEU A 268 -5.32 -3.12 7.61
C LEU A 268 -3.80 -2.93 7.53
N THR A 269 -3.35 -1.90 6.83
CA THR A 269 -1.92 -1.58 6.65
C THR A 269 -1.72 -0.09 6.89
N LEU A 270 -0.69 0.23 7.68
CA LEU A 270 -0.23 1.59 7.95
C LEU A 270 1.20 1.73 7.42
N VAL A 271 1.43 2.79 6.66
CA VAL A 271 2.70 3.06 5.98
C VAL A 271 3.16 4.44 6.38
N ALA A 272 4.37 4.57 6.92
CA ALA A 272 5.09 5.82 7.04
C ALA A 272 5.78 6.12 5.70
N GLU A 273 5.55 7.32 5.17
CA GLU A 273 6.10 7.80 3.92
C GLU A 273 6.90 9.09 4.14
N GLN A 274 7.80 9.38 3.19
CA GLN A 274 8.70 10.53 3.23
C GLN A 274 9.43 10.62 4.57
N ILE A 275 10.01 9.49 4.99
CA ILE A 275 10.72 9.41 6.25
C ILE A 275 11.98 10.28 6.18
N VAL A 276 12.16 11.08 7.22
CA VAL A 276 13.33 11.92 7.47
C VAL A 276 14.02 11.46 8.75
N ASP A 277 15.28 11.86 8.93
CA ASP A 277 15.98 11.66 10.18
C ASP A 277 15.32 12.54 11.26
N ALA A 278 15.09 11.98 12.45
CA ALA A 278 14.36 12.67 13.52
C ALA A 278 15.05 13.98 13.96
N GLU A 279 16.38 14.07 13.82
CA GLU A 279 17.15 15.28 14.09
C GLU A 279 16.86 16.43 13.10
N GLN A 280 16.36 16.11 11.91
CA GLN A 280 15.94 17.09 10.89
C GLN A 280 14.45 17.43 10.96
N ALA A 281 13.69 16.72 11.80
CA ALA A 281 12.29 16.99 12.07
C ALA A 281 12.19 18.11 13.13
N TYR A 282 12.39 19.35 12.69
CA TYR A 282 12.14 20.51 13.54
C TYR A 282 10.69 20.47 14.02
N THR A 283 10.50 20.24 15.31
CA THR A 283 9.19 20.26 15.99
C THR A 283 8.96 21.68 16.47
N GLN A 284 7.81 22.28 16.15
CA GLN A 284 7.40 23.52 16.81
C GLN A 284 7.23 23.21 18.30
N LEU A 285 7.85 24.02 19.17
CA LEU A 285 7.68 23.91 20.62
C LEU A 285 6.20 24.07 20.96
N ALA A 286 5.50 22.95 21.09
CA ALA A 286 4.15 22.91 21.62
C ALA A 286 4.26 22.98 23.14
N PHE A 287 3.72 24.04 23.75
CA PHE A 287 3.51 24.14 25.19
C PHE A 287 2.34 23.26 25.64
N ASP A 288 2.34 21.99 25.23
CA ASP A 288 1.41 20.98 25.70
C ASP A 288 2.17 20.01 26.63
N PRO A 289 2.07 20.19 27.96
CA PRO A 289 2.79 19.37 28.92
C PRO A 289 2.39 17.89 28.82
N SER A 290 1.18 17.57 28.35
CA SER A 290 0.73 16.19 28.18
C SER A 290 1.48 15.50 27.05
N ARG A 291 1.68 16.17 25.91
CA ARG A 291 2.49 15.67 24.79
C ARG A 291 3.92 15.44 25.26
N THR A 292 4.54 16.42 25.91
CA THR A 292 5.93 16.32 26.40
C THR A 292 6.13 15.14 27.36
N SER A 293 5.17 14.87 28.26
CA SER A 293 5.24 13.69 29.13
C SER A 293 5.19 12.38 28.35
N TRP A 294 4.31 12.24 27.36
CA TRP A 294 4.22 11.03 26.55
C TRP A 294 5.48 10.79 25.70
N LEU A 295 6.12 11.86 25.18
CA LEU A 295 7.40 11.77 24.47
C LEU A 295 8.50 11.09 25.29
N GLN A 296 8.51 11.31 26.61
CA GLN A 296 9.49 10.70 27.52
C GLN A 296 9.12 9.27 27.91
N VAL A 297 7.83 8.96 27.92
CA VAL A 297 7.30 7.64 28.30
C VAL A 297 7.43 6.63 27.15
N GLU A 298 7.26 7.06 25.90
CA GLU A 298 7.32 6.19 24.71
C GLU A 298 8.62 5.35 24.61
N PRO A 299 9.84 5.91 24.79
CA PRO A 299 11.07 5.11 24.79
C PRO A 299 11.11 4.06 25.91
N VAL A 300 10.53 4.35 27.07
CA VAL A 300 10.46 3.39 28.20
C VAL A 300 9.51 2.25 27.85
N ILE A 301 8.35 2.56 27.25
CA ILE A 301 7.41 1.55 26.73
C ILE A 301 8.11 0.67 25.68
N ASP A 302 8.87 1.27 24.77
CA ASP A 302 9.63 0.54 23.75
C ASP A 302 10.66 -0.41 24.37
N GLN A 303 11.42 0.04 25.38
CA GLN A 303 12.38 -0.80 26.10
C GLN A 303 11.71 -1.97 26.82
N LEU A 304 10.56 -1.74 27.47
CA LEU A 304 9.79 -2.80 28.13
C LEU A 304 9.31 -3.84 27.12
N ASN A 305 8.78 -3.41 25.97
CA ASN A 305 8.34 -4.31 24.91
C ASN A 305 9.51 -5.08 24.27
N ALA A 306 10.68 -4.46 24.12
CA ALA A 306 11.87 -5.14 23.62
C ALA A 306 12.35 -6.25 24.57
N ARG A 307 12.25 -6.01 25.89
CA ARG A 307 12.71 -6.95 26.93
C ARG A 307 11.71 -8.06 27.23
N PHE A 308 10.42 -7.75 27.26
CA PHE A 308 9.36 -8.65 27.74
C PHE A 308 8.44 -9.17 26.64
N GLY A 309 8.64 -8.78 25.39
CA GLY A 309 7.84 -9.19 24.25
C GLY A 309 6.99 -8.04 23.68
N SER A 310 6.82 -8.05 22.36
CA SER A 310 6.06 -7.01 21.66
C SER A 310 4.60 -7.01 22.11
N GLY A 311 4.12 -5.86 22.60
CA GLY A 311 2.72 -5.69 23.02
C GLY A 311 2.45 -5.95 24.50
N THR A 312 3.49 -6.18 25.31
CA THR A 312 3.38 -6.26 26.79
C THR A 312 2.84 -4.96 27.38
N VAL A 313 3.28 -3.82 26.85
CA VAL A 313 2.75 -2.49 27.20
C VAL A 313 2.33 -1.78 25.92
N ALA A 314 1.08 -1.35 25.86
CA ALA A 314 0.52 -0.61 24.72
C ALA A 314 -0.51 0.42 25.21
N PRO A 315 -0.85 1.43 24.39
CA PRO A 315 -1.93 2.36 24.73
C PRO A 315 -3.22 1.59 25.06
N ALA A 316 -4.03 2.09 26.00
CA ALA A 316 -5.28 1.41 26.40
C ALA A 316 -6.19 1.10 25.19
N ALA A 317 -6.26 2.03 24.22
CA ALA A 317 -7.00 1.84 22.97
C ALA A 317 -6.53 0.63 22.13
N ALA A 318 -5.30 0.16 22.33
CA ALA A 318 -4.74 -1.00 21.66
C ALA A 318 -5.25 -2.34 22.22
N PHE A 319 -5.95 -2.33 23.36
CA PHE A 319 -6.63 -3.49 23.92
C PHE A 319 -8.13 -3.42 23.58
N SER A 320 -8.69 -4.49 23.04
CA SER A 320 -10.14 -4.58 22.87
C SER A 320 -10.76 -4.82 24.25
N ALA A 321 -11.87 -4.15 24.55
CA ALA A 321 -12.70 -4.55 25.68
C ALA A 321 -13.12 -6.02 25.48
N PRO A 322 -13.15 -6.85 26.55
CA PRO A 322 -13.74 -8.18 26.45
C PRO A 322 -15.19 -8.04 25.96
N PRO A 323 -15.72 -9.02 25.19
CA PRO A 323 -17.11 -8.98 24.77
C PRO A 323 -17.97 -8.83 26.02
N ARG A 324 -18.84 -7.81 26.04
CA ARG A 324 -19.82 -7.64 27.12
C ARG A 324 -20.66 -8.90 27.14
N SER A 325 -20.44 -9.79 28.10
CA SER A 325 -21.32 -10.92 28.33
C SER A 325 -22.70 -10.35 28.59
N SER A 326 -23.66 -10.73 27.75
CA SER A 326 -25.07 -10.43 27.97
C SER A 326 -25.46 -10.97 29.34
N SER A 327 -26.02 -10.09 30.16
CA SER A 327 -26.62 -10.35 31.45
C SER A 327 -27.42 -11.66 31.49
N SER A 328 -27.05 -12.56 32.39
CA SER A 328 -27.92 -13.63 32.87
C SER A 328 -28.14 -13.48 34.37
N SER A 329 -29.23 -12.77 34.68
CA SER A 329 -30.18 -13.01 35.76
C SER A 329 -29.64 -13.60 37.08
N PHE A 330 -29.47 -12.72 38.07
CA PHE A 330 -29.49 -13.10 39.48
C PHE A 330 -30.93 -13.50 39.83
N THR A 331 -31.19 -14.81 39.93
CA THR A 331 -32.45 -15.31 40.49
C THR A 331 -32.19 -15.69 41.94
N ALA A 332 -32.57 -14.79 42.86
CA ALA A 332 -32.65 -15.12 44.27
C ALA A 332 -33.82 -16.10 44.46
N ARG A 333 -33.56 -17.29 45.02
CA ARG A 333 -34.62 -18.14 45.57
C ARG A 333 -34.90 -17.72 47.01
N PRO A 334 -36.16 -17.69 47.47
CA PRO A 334 -36.49 -17.39 48.84
C PRO A 334 -36.14 -18.57 49.76
N SER A 335 -35.89 -18.23 51.01
CA SER A 335 -35.65 -19.12 52.15
C SER A 335 -36.91 -19.86 52.63
N GLU A 336 -36.66 -21.06 53.17
CA GLU A 336 -37.39 -21.77 54.24
C GLU A 336 -38.69 -22.55 53.93
N PRO A 337 -39.10 -23.51 54.80
CA PRO A 337 -38.66 -23.80 56.19
C PRO A 337 -37.62 -24.90 56.37
#